data_AF-A0A443RW47-F1
#
_entry.id   AF-A0A443RW47-F1
#
_cell.length_a   1.000
_cell.length_b   1.000
_cell.length_c   1.000
_cell.angle_alpha   90.00
_cell.angle_beta   90.00
_cell.angle_gamma   90.00
#
_symmetry.space_group_name_H-M   'P 1'
#
loop_
_entity.id
_entity.type
_entity.pdbx_description
1 polymer ?
#
loop_
_entity_poly.entity_id
_entity_poly.type
_entity_poly.pdbx_seq_one_letter_code
_entity_poly.pdbx_strand_id
1 'polypeptide(L)'
;MINTRETLVIATADHSQPLTINGDHKRGGDVLGETIDHFTMLLYGNGPGYSREDSLNLDSTRKNYRQKSSVFMKQSVHAGEDVPVYATGPGSQFLFGVYDQTFIPYVVSAAACIGPLSNYFSETKE
;
A
#
# COMPACT_ATOMS: atom_id res chain seq x y z
N MET A 1 -18.57 -5.43 16.10
CA MET A 1 -17.35 -6.25 15.93
C MET A 1 -17.71 -7.42 15.01
N ILE A 2 -16.80 -7.88 14.14
CA ILE A 2 -17.05 -8.97 13.19
C ILE A 2 -16.63 -10.33 13.76
N ASN A 3 -17.21 -11.42 13.25
CA ASN A 3 -16.83 -12.80 13.60
C ASN A 3 -16.01 -13.42 12.46
N THR A 4 -14.71 -13.59 12.67
CA THR A 4 -13.78 -14.12 11.66
C THR A 4 -13.97 -15.61 11.36
N ARG A 5 -14.83 -16.33 12.11
CA ARG A 5 -15.19 -17.72 11.75
C ARG A 5 -16.14 -17.81 10.56
N GLU A 6 -16.89 -16.75 10.28
CA GLU A 6 -17.89 -16.69 9.21
C GLU A 6 -17.72 -15.48 8.28
N THR A 7 -16.70 -14.66 8.52
CA THR A 7 -16.42 -13.45 7.74
C THR A 7 -15.00 -13.52 7.17
N LEU A 8 -14.88 -13.49 5.84
CA LEU A 8 -13.63 -13.22 5.14
C LEU A 8 -13.38 -11.71 5.14
N VAL A 9 -12.24 -11.28 5.68
CA VAL A 9 -11.78 -9.90 5.65
C VAL A 9 -10.52 -9.83 4.81
N ILE A 10 -10.49 -8.92 3.85
CA ILE A 10 -9.34 -8.66 2.98
C ILE A 10 -9.02 -7.17 3.05
N ALA A 11 -7.74 -6.85 3.20
CA ALA A 11 -7.20 -5.50 3.03
C ALA A 11 -6.12 -5.54 1.95
N THR A 12 -6.27 -4.69 0.93
CA THR A 12 -5.35 -4.54 -0.20
C THR A 12 -5.42 -3.10 -0.70
N ALA A 13 -4.50 -2.72 -1.59
CA ALA A 13 -4.63 -1.53 -2.41
C ALA A 13 -5.04 -1.91 -3.85
N ASP A 14 -5.55 -0.92 -4.59
CA ASP A 14 -5.74 -1.00 -6.03
C ASP A 14 -4.43 -0.78 -6.80
N HIS A 15 -3.57 0.13 -6.30
CA HIS A 15 -2.20 0.37 -6.78
C HIS A 15 -1.37 1.10 -5.71
N SER A 16 -0.09 1.38 -5.99
CA SER A 16 0.80 2.12 -5.09
C SER A 16 1.06 3.56 -5.56
N GLN A 17 2.01 4.23 -4.92
CA GLN A 17 2.54 5.57 -5.20
C GLN A 17 4.07 5.52 -5.16
N PRO A 18 4.78 6.43 -5.83
CA PRO A 18 6.23 6.44 -5.92
C PRO A 18 6.87 7.00 -4.63
N LEU A 19 6.32 6.65 -3.48
CA LEU A 19 6.81 7.01 -2.15
C LEU A 19 8.00 6.11 -1.81
N THR A 20 9.09 6.71 -1.35
CA THR A 20 10.23 6.00 -0.80
C THR A 20 10.42 6.36 0.67
N ILE A 21 10.82 5.36 1.45
CA ILE A 21 11.23 5.51 2.85
C ILE A 21 12.72 5.27 2.90
N ASN A 22 13.50 6.30 3.22
CA ASN A 22 14.94 6.30 3.07
C ASN A 22 15.63 7.08 4.19
N GLY A 23 16.95 6.89 4.30
CA GLY A 23 17.80 7.59 5.27
C GLY A 23 17.91 6.89 6.61
N ASP A 24 19.00 7.18 7.33
CA ASP A 24 19.33 6.57 8.61
C ASP A 24 18.63 7.28 9.77
N HIS A 25 17.30 7.32 9.74
CA HIS A 25 16.53 7.94 10.81
C HIS A 25 16.56 7.11 12.10
N LYS A 26 16.61 7.79 13.25
CA LYS A 26 16.63 7.11 14.54
C LYS A 26 15.29 6.40 14.80
N ARG A 27 15.35 5.20 15.37
CA ARG A 27 14.17 4.46 15.83
C ARG A 27 13.34 5.33 16.78
N GLY A 28 12.04 5.43 16.52
CA GLY A 28 11.10 6.25 17.30
C GLY A 28 11.09 7.74 16.93
N GLY A 29 11.87 8.16 15.94
CA GLY A 29 11.78 9.49 15.36
C GLY A 29 10.51 9.70 14.54
N ASP A 30 10.18 10.95 14.26
CA ASP A 30 9.02 11.31 13.45
C ASP A 30 9.23 10.85 11.99
N VAL A 31 8.26 10.12 11.44
CA VAL A 31 8.24 9.65 10.05
C VAL A 31 8.30 10.81 9.05
N LEU A 32 7.79 11.99 9.43
CA LEU A 32 7.82 13.19 8.60
C LEU A 32 9.12 14.00 8.77
N GLY A 33 9.99 13.57 9.68
CA GLY A 33 11.20 14.28 10.04
C GLY A 33 12.31 14.22 9.01
N GLU A 34 13.32 15.06 9.24
CA GLU A 34 14.57 15.06 8.51
C GLU A 34 15.50 13.92 8.97
N THR A 35 16.32 13.44 8.05
CA THR A 35 17.41 12.49 8.23
C THR A 35 18.75 13.23 7.98
N ILE A 36 19.74 12.56 7.40
CA ILE A 36 21.05 13.11 7.05
C ILE A 36 20.91 14.23 6.00
N ASP A 37 21.77 15.26 6.10
CA ASP A 37 21.89 16.38 5.15
C ASP A 37 20.58 17.12 4.82
N HIS A 38 19.68 17.25 5.81
CA HIS A 38 18.39 17.93 5.68
C HIS A 38 17.42 17.30 4.65
N PHE A 39 17.64 16.03 4.28
CA PHE A 39 16.65 15.27 3.51
C PHE A 39 15.53 14.77 4.43
N THR A 40 14.30 14.66 3.92
CA THR A 40 13.22 14.00 4.67
C THR A 40 13.30 12.49 4.53
N MET A 41 12.88 11.76 5.57
CA MET A 41 12.80 10.29 5.52
C MET A 41 11.88 9.80 4.39
N LEU A 42 10.82 10.56 4.11
CA LEU A 42 9.89 10.32 3.01
C LEU A 42 10.25 11.17 1.79
N LEU A 43 10.33 10.55 0.62
CA LEU A 43 10.52 11.23 -0.68
C LEU A 43 9.54 10.65 -1.71
N TYR A 44 9.32 11.39 -2.80
CA TYR A 44 8.53 10.92 -3.93
C TYR A 44 9.38 10.84 -5.21
N GLY A 45 9.18 9.83 -6.05
CA GLY A 45 9.85 9.79 -7.36
C GLY A 45 9.44 10.96 -8.26
N ASN A 46 8.16 11.35 -8.22
CA ASN A 46 7.63 12.49 -8.96
C ASN A 46 6.52 13.20 -8.17
N GLY A 47 6.25 14.46 -8.52
CA GLY A 47 5.16 15.21 -7.93
C GLY A 47 5.44 16.70 -7.82
N PRO A 48 4.57 17.44 -7.14
CA PRO A 48 4.66 18.89 -7.05
C PRO A 48 5.64 19.37 -5.96
N GLY A 49 6.35 18.45 -5.31
CA GLY A 49 7.36 18.73 -4.29
C GLY A 49 8.76 19.00 -4.86
N TYR A 50 8.97 18.81 -6.17
CA TYR A 50 10.23 19.18 -6.83
C TYR A 50 10.49 20.69 -6.67
N SER A 51 11.68 21.04 -6.23
CA SER A 51 12.19 22.42 -6.21
C SER A 51 13.67 22.42 -6.54
N ARG A 52 14.11 23.42 -7.31
CA ARG A 52 15.53 23.66 -7.60
C ARG A 52 16.26 24.39 -6.46
N GLU A 53 15.50 24.98 -5.54
CA GLU A 53 16.05 25.67 -4.39
C GLU A 53 16.15 24.72 -3.20
N ASP A 54 17.30 24.75 -2.55
CA ASP A 54 17.52 24.17 -1.23
C ASP A 54 16.80 25.05 -0.21
N SER A 55 15.50 24.80 -0.06
CA SER A 55 14.69 25.39 1.00
C SER A 55 15.06 24.75 2.34
N LEU A 56 16.25 25.10 2.84
CA LEU A 56 16.73 24.69 4.15
C LEU A 56 15.83 25.31 5.24
N ASN A 57 15.57 24.56 6.31
CA ASN A 57 14.79 24.98 7.49
C ASN A 57 13.26 25.10 7.29
N LEU A 58 12.68 24.41 6.30
CA LEU A 58 11.24 24.23 6.26
C LEU A 58 10.84 23.11 7.22
N ASP A 59 9.98 23.40 8.19
CA ASP A 59 9.37 22.36 9.02
C ASP A 59 8.61 21.36 8.14
N SER A 60 9.18 20.16 8.01
CA SER A 60 8.69 19.06 7.18
C SER A 60 7.49 18.34 7.79
N THR A 61 7.21 18.57 9.08
CA THR A 61 6.09 17.94 9.82
C THR A 61 4.76 18.67 9.61
N ARG A 62 4.79 19.86 8.98
CA ARG A 62 3.58 20.63 8.69
C ARG A 62 2.69 19.89 7.70
N LYS A 63 1.38 19.93 7.96
CA LYS A 63 0.34 19.24 7.17
C LYS A 63 0.36 19.55 5.67
N ASN A 64 0.82 20.73 5.28
CA ASN A 64 0.87 21.19 3.89
C ASN A 64 2.27 21.12 3.28
N TYR A 65 3.25 20.56 4.00
CA TYR A 65 4.56 20.29 3.44
C TYR A 65 4.44 19.23 2.34
N ARG A 66 5.07 19.49 1.20
CA ARG A 66 5.15 18.54 0.09
C ARG A 66 6.54 17.94 0.11
N GLN A 67 6.65 16.65 0.41
CA GLN A 67 7.91 15.92 0.35
C GLN A 67 8.57 16.13 -1.01
N LYS A 68 9.90 16.26 -1.00
CA LYS A 68 10.67 16.51 -2.21
C LYS A 68 10.48 15.37 -3.20
N SER A 69 10.50 15.73 -4.49
CA SER A 69 10.46 14.76 -5.57
C SER A 69 11.56 14.95 -6.60
N SER A 70 11.96 13.88 -7.28
CA SER A 70 13.05 13.91 -8.28
C SER A 70 12.61 14.56 -9.60
N VAL A 71 11.34 14.41 -9.97
CA VAL A 71 10.76 15.01 -11.18
C VAL A 71 9.53 15.84 -10.82
N PHE A 72 9.42 17.04 -11.40
CA PHE A 72 8.24 17.89 -11.22
C PHE A 72 7.05 17.35 -12.00
N MET A 73 5.92 17.19 -11.31
CA MET A 73 4.60 16.97 -11.89
C MET A 73 3.56 17.76 -11.11
N LYS A 74 2.47 18.21 -11.74
CA LYS A 74 1.39 18.92 -11.02
C LYS A 74 0.75 18.04 -9.94
N GLN A 75 0.74 16.73 -10.15
CA GLN A 75 0.28 15.70 -9.23
C GLN A 75 1.20 14.49 -9.36
N SER A 76 1.43 13.77 -8.25
CA SER A 76 2.19 12.51 -8.31
C SER A 76 1.37 11.46 -9.07
N VAL A 77 2.03 10.68 -9.92
CA VAL A 77 1.40 9.54 -10.62
C VAL A 77 1.54 8.26 -9.80
N HIS A 78 0.67 7.28 -10.07
CA HIS A 78 0.70 5.98 -9.42
C HIS A 78 2.01 5.24 -9.69
N ALA A 79 2.35 4.29 -8.82
CA ALA A 79 3.45 3.35 -9.01
C ALA A 79 2.91 1.94 -9.28
N GLY A 80 3.71 1.15 -10.00
CA GLY A 80 3.32 -0.14 -10.57
C GLY A 80 4.00 -1.34 -9.94
N GLU A 81 4.58 -1.19 -8.74
CA GLU A 81 5.04 -2.32 -7.94
C GLU A 81 3.88 -3.07 -7.29
N ASP A 82 4.13 -4.32 -6.92
CA ASP A 82 3.15 -5.18 -6.25
C ASP A 82 2.68 -4.57 -4.92
N VAL A 83 1.39 -4.72 -4.62
CA VAL A 83 0.77 -4.27 -3.36
C VAL A 83 0.42 -5.46 -2.46
N PRO A 84 0.53 -5.32 -1.13
CA PRO A 84 0.26 -6.42 -0.22
C PRO A 84 -1.24 -6.71 -0.12
N VAL A 85 -1.56 -7.99 0.07
CA VAL A 85 -2.90 -8.46 0.44
C VAL A 85 -2.83 -9.10 1.81
N TYR A 86 -3.61 -8.58 2.75
CA TYR A 86 -3.80 -9.15 4.08
C TYR A 86 -5.19 -9.78 4.16
N ALA A 87 -5.29 -11.02 4.62
CA ALA A 87 -6.58 -11.70 4.72
C ALA A 87 -6.74 -12.50 6.02
N THR A 88 -7.97 -12.61 6.51
CA THR A 88 -8.34 -13.49 7.62
C THR A 88 -9.77 -14.01 7.46
N GLY A 89 -10.07 -15.18 8.01
CA GLY A 89 -11.37 -15.84 7.91
C GLY A 89 -11.47 -16.88 6.79
N PRO A 90 -12.68 -17.38 6.46
CA PRO A 90 -12.87 -18.46 5.50
C PRO A 90 -12.32 -18.12 4.11
N GLY A 91 -11.45 -18.97 3.56
CA GLY A 91 -10.84 -18.77 2.24
C GLY A 91 -9.56 -17.91 2.25
N SER A 92 -9.20 -17.30 3.38
CA SER A 92 -7.95 -16.51 3.50
C SER A 92 -6.69 -17.34 3.24
N GLN A 93 -6.73 -18.64 3.49
CA GLN A 93 -5.62 -19.56 3.22
C GLN A 93 -5.26 -19.71 1.73
N PHE A 94 -6.08 -19.20 0.80
CA PHE A 94 -5.78 -19.20 -0.63
C PHE A 94 -5.04 -17.94 -1.08
N LEU A 95 -5.02 -16.88 -0.27
CA LEU A 95 -4.38 -15.60 -0.59
C LEU A 95 -2.94 -15.59 -0.07
N PHE A 96 -2.08 -16.39 -0.69
CA PHE A 96 -0.64 -16.46 -0.40
C PHE A 96 0.19 -16.47 -1.68
N GLY A 97 1.46 -16.06 -1.58
CA GLY A 97 2.36 -15.97 -2.72
C GLY A 97 2.15 -14.68 -3.54
N VAL A 98 2.45 -14.76 -4.83
CA VAL A 98 2.29 -13.66 -5.80
C VAL A 98 1.26 -14.08 -6.83
N TYR A 99 0.26 -13.24 -7.07
CA TYR A 99 -0.85 -13.52 -7.98
C TYR A 99 -1.38 -12.22 -8.58
N ASP A 100 -2.06 -12.32 -9.72
CA ASP A 100 -2.74 -11.20 -10.34
C ASP A 100 -3.86 -10.67 -9.43
N GLN A 101 -4.07 -9.34 -9.43
CA GLN A 101 -5.12 -8.70 -8.63
C GLN A 101 -6.52 -9.28 -8.91
N THR A 102 -6.75 -9.81 -10.12
CA THR A 102 -8.01 -10.48 -10.52
C THR A 102 -8.27 -11.78 -9.75
N PHE A 103 -7.27 -12.37 -9.10
CA PHE A 103 -7.42 -13.57 -8.29
C PHE A 103 -8.24 -13.30 -7.00
N ILE A 104 -8.14 -12.10 -6.44
CA ILE A 104 -8.84 -11.70 -5.20
C ILE A 104 -10.36 -11.94 -5.29
N PRO A 105 -11.09 -11.41 -6.29
CA PRO A 105 -12.53 -11.64 -6.40
C PRO A 105 -12.90 -13.11 -6.66
N TYR A 106 -12.03 -13.93 -7.28
CA TYR A 106 -12.29 -15.37 -7.42
C TYR A 106 -12.25 -16.08 -6.06
N VAL A 107 -11.31 -15.73 -5.18
CA VAL A 107 -11.28 -16.26 -3.81
C VAL A 107 -12.53 -15.84 -3.04
N VAL A 108 -12.97 -14.58 -3.18
CA VAL A 108 -14.22 -14.09 -2.57
C VAL A 108 -15.43 -14.87 -3.09
N SER A 109 -15.50 -15.08 -4.41
CA SER A 109 -16.56 -15.86 -5.08
C SER A 109 -16.64 -17.28 -4.51
N ALA A 110 -15.50 -17.97 -4.39
CA ALA A 110 -15.45 -19.31 -3.80
C ALA A 110 -15.84 -19.30 -2.31
N ALA A 111 -15.27 -18.39 -1.51
CA ALA A 111 -15.46 -18.35 -0.06
C ALA A 111 -16.91 -18.03 0.35
N ALA A 112 -17.59 -17.18 -0.41
CA ALA A 112 -18.98 -16.80 -0.17
C ALA A 112 -20.00 -17.69 -0.90
N CYS A 113 -19.56 -18.70 -1.65
CA CYS A 113 -20.41 -19.53 -2.51
C CYS A 113 -21.30 -18.70 -3.47
N ILE A 114 -20.72 -17.66 -4.08
CA ILE A 114 -21.42 -16.78 -5.03
C ILE A 114 -20.70 -16.74 -6.37
N GLY A 115 -21.40 -16.37 -7.44
CA GLY A 115 -20.78 -16.16 -8.75
C GLY A 115 -20.21 -17.44 -9.39
N PRO A 116 -19.23 -17.32 -10.30
CA PRO A 116 -18.75 -18.44 -11.12
C PRO A 116 -18.14 -19.60 -10.33
N LEU A 117 -17.65 -19.38 -9.11
CA LEU A 117 -17.04 -20.39 -8.25
C LEU A 117 -17.92 -20.81 -7.07
N SER A 118 -19.25 -20.62 -7.16
CA SER A 118 -20.17 -20.91 -6.04
C SER A 118 -20.12 -22.36 -5.54
N ASN A 119 -19.71 -23.31 -6.39
CA ASN A 119 -19.67 -24.75 -6.08
C ASN A 119 -18.25 -25.27 -5.77
N TYR A 120 -17.24 -24.40 -5.72
CA TYR A 120 -15.84 -24.82 -5.60
C TYR A 120 -15.55 -25.66 -4.34
N PHE A 121 -16.10 -25.27 -3.19
CA PHE A 121 -15.91 -26.01 -1.93
C PHE A 121 -16.90 -27.16 -1.70
N SER A 122 -17.96 -27.27 -2.51
CA SER A 122 -18.87 -28.42 -2.44
C SER A 122 -18.32 -29.64 -3.19
N GLU A 123 -17.54 -29.43 -4.25
CA GLU A 123 -16.98 -30.50 -5.08
C GLU A 123 -15.73 -31.16 -4.48
N THR A 124 -15.17 -30.59 -3.40
CA THR A 124 -13.93 -31.05 -2.75
C THR A 124 -14.15 -31.88 -1.49
N LYS A 125 -15.41 -32.28 -1.21
CA LYS A 125 -15.81 -33.11 -0.05
C LYS A 125 -16.02 -34.60 -0.39
N GLU A 126 -15.21 -35.17 -1.27
CA GLU A 126 -15.08 -36.63 -1.40
C GLU A 126 -14.02 -37.19 -0.46
#